data_AF-A0A1F7TL24-F1
#
_entry.id   AF-A0A1F7TL24-F1
#
_cell.length_a   1.000
_cell.length_b   1.000
_cell.length_c   1.000
_cell.angle_alpha   90.00
_cell.angle_beta   90.00
_cell.angle_gamma   90.00
#
_symmetry.space_group_name_H-M   'P 1'
#
loop_
_entity.id
_entity.type
_entity.pdbx_description
1 polymer ?
#
loop_
_entity_poly.entity_id
_entity_poly.type
_entity_poly.pdbx_seq_one_letter_code
_entity_poly.pdbx_strand_id
1 'polypeptide(L)' 'MAREFSVIIEQDAEGYYVASVPALRGCHTQAKSLDELMVRVREAAELCQEEEGASDSKVR' A
#
# COMPACT_ATOMS: atom_id res chain seq x y z
N MET A 1 12.75 12.48 -6.49
CA MET A 1 11.57 13.04 -7.16
C MET A 1 10.35 12.57 -6.40
N ALA A 2 9.33 13.41 -6.20
CA ALA A 2 8.09 12.98 -5.57
C ALA A 2 7.32 12.08 -6.53
N ARG A 3 6.87 10.91 -6.07
CA ARG A 3 5.98 10.01 -6.80
C ARG A 3 4.61 10.10 -6.16
N GLU A 4 3.59 10.15 -7.00
CA GLU A 4 2.20 10.15 -6.58
C GLU A 4 1.61 8.77 -6.83
N PHE A 5 0.94 8.23 -5.82
CA PHE A 5 0.26 6.95 -5.90
C PHE A 5 -1.21 7.14 -5.53
N SER A 6 -2.09 6.52 -6.31
CA SER A 6 -3.49 6.39 -5.91
C SER A 6 -3.63 5.28 -4.88
N VAL A 7 -4.30 5.58 -3.78
CA VAL A 7 -4.56 4.64 -2.68
C VAL A 7 -6.06 4.41 -2.60
N ILE A 8 -6.47 3.15 -2.62
CA ILE A 8 -7.86 2.73 -2.39
C ILE A 8 -7.97 2.36 -0.93
N ILE A 9 -8.92 2.98 -0.22
CA ILE A 9 -9.16 2.72 1.20
C ILE A 9 -10.57 2.17 1.37
N GLU A 10 -10.67 1.03 2.02
CA GLU A 10 -11.92 0.37 2.39
C GLU A 10 -11.99 0.24 3.92
N GLN A 11 -13.20 0.28 4.48
CA GLN A 11 -13.41 -0.02 5.89
C GLN A 11 -14.16 -1.35 6.00
N ASP A 12 -13.64 -2.26 6.81
CA ASP A 12 -14.30 -3.54 7.06
C ASP A 12 -15.40 -3.45 8.12
N ALA A 13 -16.09 -4.57 8.34
CA ALA A 13 -17.18 -4.67 9.30
C ALA A 13 -16.73 -4.54 10.77
N GLU A 14 -15.43 -4.70 11.06
CA GLU A 14 -14.83 -4.57 12.38
C GLU A 14 -14.27 -3.15 12.63
N GLY A 15 -14.42 -2.26 11.64
CA GLY A 15 -14.00 -0.86 11.71
C GLY A 15 -12.51 -0.64 11.39
N TYR A 16 -11.80 -1.65 10.90
CA TYR A 16 -10.44 -1.48 10.39
C TYR A 16 -10.48 -0.84 9.00
N TYR A 17 -9.51 0.04 8.75
CA TYR A 17 -9.25 0.54 7.42
C TYR A 17 -8.19 -0.33 6.74
N VAL A 18 -8.45 -0.70 5.49
CA VAL A 18 -7.56 -1.45 4.62
C VAL A 18 -7.20 -0.55 3.44
N ALA A 19 -5.90 -0.31 3.25
CA ALA A 19 -5.38 0.43 2.11
C ALA A 19 -4.76 -0.54 1.10
N SER A 20 -5.01 -0.28 -0.18
CA SER A 20 -4.39 -0.96 -1.32
C SER A 20 -3.81 0.07 -2.27
N VAL A 21 -2.61 -0.16 -2.77
CA VAL A 21 -1.96 0.72 -3.76
C VAL A 21 -1.85 -0.03 -5.08
N PRO A 22 -2.76 0.15 -6.06
CA PRO A 22 -2.79 -0.66 -7.28
C PRO A 22 -1.49 -0.58 -8.11
N ALA A 23 -0.78 0.54 -8.01
CA ALA A 23 0.51 0.74 -8.66
C ALA A 23 1.63 -0.12 -8.04
N LEU A 24 1.49 -0.51 -6.76
CA LEU A 24 2.44 -1.35 -6.03
C LEU A 24 1.79 -2.72 -5.78
N ARG A 25 2.01 -3.66 -6.71
CA ARG A 25 1.39 -4.99 -6.63
C ARG A 25 1.68 -5.65 -5.28
N GLY A 26 0.62 -6.10 -4.60
CA GLY A 26 0.71 -6.76 -3.30
C GLY A 26 0.92 -5.81 -2.11
N CYS A 27 0.96 -4.49 -2.32
CA CYS A 27 1.03 -3.53 -1.23
C CYS A 27 -0.37 -3.33 -0.63
N HIS A 28 -0.60 -4.03 0.48
CA HIS A 28 -1.78 -3.90 1.31
C HIS A 28 -1.37 -3.60 2.75
N THR A 29 -2.00 -2.60 3.35
CA THR A 29 -1.79 -2.27 4.77
C THR A 29 -3.14 -2.09 5.45
N GLN A 30 -3.18 -2.25 6.78
CA GLN A 30 -4.39 -2.05 7.55
C GLN A 30 -4.08 -1.32 8.86
N ALA A 31 -5.05 -0.55 9.36
CA ALA A 31 -4.96 0.17 10.63
C ALA A 31 -6.34 0.49 11.22
N LYS A 32 -6.39 0.86 12.50
CA LYS A 32 -7.66 1.27 13.16
C LYS A 32 -8.01 2.74 12.93
N SER A 33 -7.11 3.52 12.35
CA SER A 33 -7.33 4.93 12.02
C SER A 33 -6.76 5.27 10.66
N LEU A 34 -7.33 6.27 10.00
CA LEU A 34 -6.83 6.77 8.71
C LEU A 34 -5.42 7.36 8.84
N ASP A 35 -5.13 8.06 9.94
CA ASP A 35 -3.81 8.66 10.15
C ASP A 35 -2.70 7.60 10.23
N GLU A 36 -2.93 6.55 11.04
CA GLU A 36 -2.00 5.42 11.14
C GLU A 36 -1.88 4.66 9.81
N LEU A 37 -3.00 4.48 9.10
CA LEU A 37 -3.00 3.85 7.78
C LEU A 37 -2.11 4.61 6.80
N MET A 38 -2.23 5.93 6.75
CA MET A 38 -1.47 6.76 5.81
C MET A 38 0.03 6.77 6.12
N VAL A 39 0.43 6.70 7.38
CA VAL A 39 1.85 6.51 7.76
C VAL A 39 2.36 5.17 7.23
N ARG A 40 1.65 4.08 7.51
CA ARG A 40 2.03 2.72 7.08
C ARG A 40 2.08 2.59 5.55
N VAL A 41 1.12 3.17 4.83
CA VAL A 41 1.11 3.18 3.35
C VAL A 41 2.34 3.90 2.80
N ARG A 42 2.73 5.02 3.41
CA ARG A 42 3.90 5.79 2.97
C ARG A 42 5.19 5.00 3.19
N GLU A 43 5.38 4.43 4.37
CA GLU A 43 6.53 3.58 4.69
C GLU A 43 6.60 2.36 3.75
N ALA A 44 5.47 1.70 3.52
CA ALA A 44 5.39 0.56 2.60
C ALA A 44 5.70 0.97 1.14
N ALA A 45 5.20 2.13 0.69
CA ALA A 45 5.47 2.65 -0.65
C ALA A 45 6.91 3.10 -0.86
N GLU A 46 7.60 3.53 0.21
CA GLU A 46 9.03 3.82 0.20
C GLU A 46 9.86 2.53 0.13
N LEU A 47 9.50 1.50 0.92
CA LEU A 47 10.16 0.20 0.92
C LEU A 47 10.00 -0.55 -0.42
N CYS A 48 8.80 -0.55 -1.02
CA CYS A 48 8.57 -1.23 -2.29
C CYS A 48 9.38 -0.63 -3.47
N GLN A 49 9.78 0.64 -3.40
CA GLN A 49 10.66 1.24 -4.41
C GLN A 49 12.08 0.64 -4.40
N GLU A 50 12.52 0.10 -3.27
CA GLU A 50 13.81 -0.60 -3.18
C GLU A 50 13.73 -2.02 -3.77
N GLU A 51 12.54 -2.64 -3.72
CA GLU A 51 12.26 -4.01 -4.18
C GLU A 51 11.81 -4.11 -5.64
N GLU A 52 11.45 -2.99 -6.29
CA GLU A 52 11.09 -2.94 -7.73
C GLU A 52 12.29 -3.23 -8.67
N GLY A 53 13.47 -3.52 -8.11
CA GLY A 53 14.58 -4.18 -8.80
C GLY A 53 14.47 -5.71 -8.93
N ALA A 54 13.48 -6.38 -8.30
CA ALA A 54 13.52 -7.83 -8.10
C ALA A 54 12.27 -8.66 -8.45
N SER A 55 11.11 -8.11 -8.85
CA SER A 55 9.97 -8.99 -9.16
C SER A 55 8.94 -8.45 -10.17
N ASP A 56 9.39 -8.17 -11.39
CA ASP A 56 8.55 -8.52 -12.55
C ASP A 56 8.79 -10.00 -12.86
N SER A 57 7.97 -10.89 -12.30
CA SER A 57 7.87 -12.26 -12.81
C SER A 57 6.53 -12.91 -12.42
N LYS A 58 5.62 -12.80 -13.40
CA LYS A 58 4.83 -13.91 -13.94
C LYS A 58 3.60 -14.36 -13.13
N VAL A 59 2.46 -13.82 -13.56
CA VAL A 59 1.24 -14.61 -13.83
C VAL A 59 1.63 -15.98 -14.41
N ARG A 60 1.29 -17.05 -13.68
CA ARG A 60 0.89 -18.34 -14.23
C ARG A 60 -0.22 -18.90 -13.37
#